data_AF-A0A2H5ETW8-F1
#
_entry.id   AF-A0A2H5ETW8-F1
#
_cell.length_a   1.000
_cell.length_b   1.000
_cell.length_c   1.000
_cell.angle_alpha   90.00
_cell.angle_beta   90.00
_cell.angle_gamma   90.00
#
_symmetry.space_group_name_H-M   'P 1'
#
loop_
_entity.id
_entity.type
_entity.pdbx_description
1 polymer ?
#
loop_
_entity_poly.entity_id
_entity_poly.type
_entity_poly.pdbx_seq_one_letter_code
_entity_poly.pdbx_strand_id
1 'polypeptide(L)'
;MAHLNLRKSRIDHAKRAFSTRRVPRKAYQTLLTGKLVPKPGDLVLARVDEIGKQTKLELTDGRRAHMFPGDEIIVCYGNRYAPDQYEAQIGQDLSPCDLVAAGGLAAVELSRHQRMKPPTQITPLGLLGDAKGRRLNLSSFGVDATDAVPQIPAILSLGTSMNAGKTLTATSLVRGFKRLGFKVGALKITGTGAGGDMWIVRDAGADVALDFTDAGFASTYLVGIPEIEAATYRLMNHAAAQGCDVCVIEIADGLQQLETSQLIRSPQILDVTIGTVFAAYDAMGAKYGVDLLRAAGHSVLAMSGRLGRSPLGVREAEAATGLRVFSPWELQEGALMTAIRERAAAACRTRSAAQPALEALAQAAVPANVALGNLVPMGPAAADARRIGLSGTSLARDILDRVAHHVMQAEADQLCGVAYGAHAAGRRDWRNGVRPQDWITDFGVIELKVPRLRKTRYEPAFPRQAAAPIAALKAVIDSRHGDFDTAVQRLCAGLAKGGRFGGDLDRLLDELRRMIDAARLQGLPLAGPMRVLDWPLPGPSENGGIDEDEIFDGGTGFLGGLESDHDRVGVGELFQNGFGVTAAE
;
A
#
# COMPACT_ATOMS: atom_id res chain seq x y z
N MET A 1 -15.48 -35.85 29.96
CA MET A 1 -15.29 -35.58 28.53
C MET A 1 -15.84 -36.78 27.77
N ALA A 2 -16.89 -36.59 26.99
CA ALA A 2 -17.44 -37.64 26.12
C ALA A 2 -16.94 -37.40 24.70
N HIS A 3 -16.77 -38.47 23.92
CA HIS A 3 -16.46 -38.37 22.50
C HIS A 3 -17.44 -39.23 21.71
N LEU A 4 -17.93 -38.68 20.61
CA LEU A 4 -18.83 -39.36 19.68
C LEU A 4 -18.10 -39.54 18.35
N ASN A 5 -18.26 -40.70 17.71
CA ASN A 5 -17.75 -40.90 16.36
C ASN A 5 -18.44 -39.92 15.41
N LEU A 6 -17.65 -39.13 14.70
CA LEU A 6 -18.16 -38.12 13.78
C LEU A 6 -18.45 -38.78 12.44
N ARG A 7 -19.72 -38.79 12.02
CA ARG A 7 -20.12 -39.37 10.73
C ARG A 7 -19.47 -38.59 9.58
N LYS A 8 -18.87 -39.31 8.63
CA LYS A 8 -18.23 -38.72 7.44
C LYS A 8 -19.14 -37.75 6.68
N SER A 9 -20.42 -38.10 6.51
CA SER A 9 -21.40 -37.24 5.85
C SER A 9 -21.57 -35.89 6.53
N ARG A 10 -21.46 -35.82 7.86
CA ARG A 10 -21.57 -34.55 8.60
C ARG A 10 -20.37 -33.63 8.33
N ILE A 11 -19.17 -34.21 8.30
CA ILE A 11 -17.93 -33.49 7.94
C ILE A 11 -18.00 -32.96 6.50
N ASP A 12 -18.51 -33.76 5.57
CA ASP A 12 -18.55 -33.40 4.15
C ASP A 12 -19.55 -32.27 3.85
N HIS A 13 -20.64 -32.16 4.62
CA HIS A 13 -21.61 -31.06 4.50
C HIS A 13 -21.18 -29.78 5.21
N ALA A 14 -20.38 -29.88 6.28
CA ALA A 14 -19.98 -28.72 7.05
C ALA A 14 -19.05 -27.79 6.25
N LYS A 15 -19.37 -26.50 6.23
CA LYS A 15 -18.53 -25.51 5.54
C LYS A 15 -17.25 -25.30 6.33
N ARG A 16 -16.10 -25.52 5.70
CA ARG A 16 -14.81 -25.51 6.38
C ARG A 16 -14.04 -24.23 6.11
N ALA A 17 -13.72 -23.51 7.17
CA ALA A 17 -13.15 -22.19 7.06
C ALA A 17 -11.65 -22.18 6.76
N PHE A 18 -11.18 -21.08 6.17
CA PHE A 18 -9.80 -20.84 5.78
C PHE A 18 -8.78 -21.08 6.89
N SER A 19 -9.08 -20.66 8.13
CA SER A 19 -8.22 -20.84 9.31
C SER A 19 -7.91 -22.30 9.63
N THR A 20 -8.72 -23.24 9.12
CA THR A 20 -8.56 -24.69 9.35
C THR A 20 -7.87 -25.41 8.19
N ARG A 21 -7.41 -24.69 7.15
CA ARG A 21 -6.90 -25.26 5.89
C ARG A 21 -5.75 -26.26 6.03
N ARG A 22 -4.92 -26.10 7.07
CA ARG A 22 -3.78 -26.98 7.36
C ARG A 22 -4.20 -28.32 7.95
N VAL A 23 -5.41 -28.43 8.51
CA VAL A 23 -5.87 -29.66 9.13
C VAL A 23 -6.55 -30.55 8.07
N PRO A 24 -6.00 -31.74 7.78
CA PRO A 24 -6.55 -32.61 6.75
C PRO A 24 -7.89 -33.19 7.19
N ARG A 25 -8.86 -33.30 6.28
CA ARG A 25 -10.22 -33.80 6.60
C ARG A 25 -10.21 -35.16 7.30
N LYS A 26 -9.27 -36.03 6.92
CA LYS A 26 -9.09 -37.37 7.53
C LYS A 26 -8.74 -37.33 9.02
N ALA A 27 -8.31 -36.20 9.56
CA ALA A 27 -8.04 -36.04 10.98
C ALA A 27 -9.34 -35.92 11.80
N TYR A 28 -10.44 -35.46 11.19
CA TYR A 28 -11.72 -35.27 11.88
C TYR A 28 -12.41 -36.62 12.07
N GLN A 29 -12.32 -37.17 13.29
CA GLN A 29 -12.81 -38.52 13.57
C GLN A 29 -13.80 -38.54 14.72
N THR A 30 -13.63 -37.66 15.70
CA THR A 30 -14.49 -37.57 16.88
C THR A 30 -14.99 -36.16 17.12
N LEU A 31 -16.15 -36.06 17.78
CA LEU A 31 -16.69 -34.81 18.33
C LEU A 31 -16.63 -34.89 19.85
N LEU A 32 -15.91 -33.97 20.46
CA LEU A 32 -15.62 -33.92 21.89
C LEU A 32 -16.62 -32.97 22.56
N THR A 33 -17.35 -33.48 23.55
CA THR A 33 -18.43 -32.75 24.22
C THR A 33 -18.33 -32.83 25.75
N GLY A 34 -19.13 -32.01 26.42
CA GLY A 34 -19.17 -31.86 27.87
C GLY A 34 -18.43 -30.60 28.34
N LYS A 35 -18.03 -30.59 29.62
CA LYS A 35 -17.32 -29.47 30.24
C LYS A 35 -15.90 -29.39 29.69
N LEU A 36 -15.70 -28.58 28.65
CA LEU A 36 -14.44 -28.37 27.95
C LEU A 36 -14.13 -26.87 27.91
N VAL A 37 -12.89 -26.53 28.20
CA VAL A 37 -12.36 -25.17 27.99
C VAL A 37 -11.64 -25.14 26.64
N PRO A 38 -12.10 -24.31 25.68
CA PRO A 38 -11.42 -24.15 24.39
C PRO A 38 -10.07 -23.45 24.55
N LYS A 39 -9.11 -23.84 23.70
CA LYS A 39 -7.78 -23.21 23.62
C LYS A 39 -7.58 -22.54 22.26
N PRO A 40 -6.70 -21.53 22.15
CA PRO A 40 -6.31 -20.98 20.86
C PRO A 40 -5.90 -22.08 19.88
N GLY A 41 -6.51 -22.08 18.69
CA GLY A 41 -6.27 -23.06 17.64
C GLY A 41 -7.11 -24.34 17.73
N ASP A 42 -7.91 -24.55 18.78
CA ASP A 42 -8.79 -25.73 18.83
C ASP A 42 -9.83 -25.66 17.71
N LEU A 43 -9.97 -26.75 16.95
CA LEU A 43 -11.01 -26.85 15.93
C LEU A 43 -12.35 -27.17 16.57
N VAL A 44 -13.41 -26.54 16.07
CA VAL A 44 -14.76 -26.66 16.59
C VAL A 44 -15.75 -26.83 15.44
N LEU A 45 -16.68 -27.77 15.60
CA LEU A 45 -17.88 -27.85 14.79
C LEU A 45 -18.94 -26.97 15.46
N ALA A 46 -19.47 -26.00 14.74
CA ALA A 46 -20.47 -25.07 15.26
C ALA A 46 -21.69 -25.01 14.33
N ARG A 47 -22.86 -24.71 14.90
CA ARG A 47 -24.06 -24.36 14.14
C ARG A 47 -24.15 -22.84 14.04
N VAL A 48 -24.55 -22.34 12.88
CA VAL A 48 -24.90 -20.93 12.69
C VAL A 48 -26.30 -20.70 13.26
N ASP A 49 -26.44 -19.79 14.23
CA ASP A 49 -27.73 -19.49 14.84
C ASP A 49 -28.37 -18.25 14.19
N GLU A 50 -27.61 -17.15 14.08
CA GLU A 50 -28.09 -15.89 13.51
C GLU A 50 -27.01 -15.22 12.65
N ILE A 51 -27.39 -14.78 11.45
CA ILE A 51 -26.48 -14.09 10.53
C ILE A 51 -26.32 -12.62 10.94
N GLY A 52 -25.09 -12.26 11.29
CA GLY A 52 -24.66 -10.89 11.55
C GLY A 52 -23.79 -10.33 10.42
N LYS A 53 -22.64 -9.73 10.76
CA LYS A 53 -21.72 -9.15 9.79
C LYS A 53 -21.14 -10.17 8.81
N GLN A 54 -20.72 -11.32 9.30
CA GLN A 54 -20.10 -12.39 8.52
C GLN A 54 -21.20 -13.17 7.80
N THR A 55 -21.74 -12.63 6.70
CA THR A 55 -22.75 -13.34 5.88
C THR A 55 -22.16 -14.48 5.04
N LYS A 56 -20.82 -14.52 4.92
CA LYS A 56 -20.08 -15.52 4.18
C LYS A 56 -18.91 -16.06 5.00
N LEU A 57 -18.67 -17.36 4.89
CA LEU A 57 -17.47 -18.02 5.38
C LEU A 57 -16.47 -18.15 4.23
N GLU A 58 -15.24 -17.71 4.44
CA GLU A 58 -14.16 -17.98 3.51
C GLU A 58 -13.70 -19.43 3.68
N LEU A 59 -13.81 -20.21 2.62
CA LEU A 59 -13.42 -21.61 2.59
C LEU A 59 -11.91 -21.78 2.41
N THR A 60 -11.42 -23.01 2.60
CA THR A 60 -9.99 -23.34 2.48
C THR A 60 -9.39 -23.11 1.09
N ASP A 61 -10.22 -22.93 0.06
CA ASP A 61 -9.84 -22.64 -1.32
C ASP A 61 -10.00 -21.14 -1.68
N GLY A 62 -10.37 -20.29 -0.71
CA GLY A 62 -10.62 -18.86 -0.91
C GLY A 62 -12.04 -18.53 -1.37
N ARG A 63 -12.88 -19.52 -1.70
CA ARG A 63 -14.28 -19.28 -2.06
C ARG A 63 -15.05 -18.75 -0.85
N ARG A 64 -15.79 -17.65 -1.02
CA ARG A 64 -16.63 -17.08 0.04
C ARG A 64 -18.06 -17.66 -0.03
N ALA A 65 -18.30 -18.72 0.73
CA ALA A 65 -19.59 -19.41 0.76
C ALA A 65 -20.60 -18.66 1.62
N HIS A 66 -21.82 -18.46 1.12
CA HIS A 66 -22.93 -17.95 1.91
C HIS A 66 -23.25 -18.89 3.08
N MET A 67 -23.60 -18.32 4.23
CA MET A 67 -24.09 -19.05 5.39
C MET A 67 -25.57 -18.75 5.62
N PHE A 68 -26.28 -19.72 6.17
CA PHE A 68 -27.68 -19.66 6.57
C PHE A 68 -27.82 -20.18 8.00
N PRO A 69 -28.80 -19.69 8.78
CA PRO A 69 -29.15 -20.29 10.06
C PRO A 69 -29.38 -21.80 9.94
N GLY A 70 -28.85 -22.57 10.90
CA GLY A 70 -28.88 -24.03 10.89
C GLY A 70 -27.70 -24.69 10.17
N ASP A 71 -26.92 -23.95 9.37
CA ASP A 71 -25.69 -24.48 8.75
C ASP A 71 -24.70 -24.96 9.81
N GLU A 72 -24.03 -26.08 9.55
CA GLU A 72 -22.84 -26.48 10.30
C GLU A 72 -21.57 -25.96 9.63
N ILE A 73 -20.67 -25.42 10.44
CA ILE A 73 -19.38 -24.88 10.02
C ILE A 73 -18.24 -25.45 10.86
N ILE A 74 -17.08 -25.63 10.23
CA ILE A 74 -15.83 -26.01 10.90
C ILE A 74 -14.92 -24.78 10.93
N VAL A 75 -14.68 -24.29 12.14
CA VAL A 75 -13.87 -23.10 12.44
C VAL A 75 -12.87 -23.44 13.55
N CYS A 76 -12.06 -22.47 13.99
CA CYS A 76 -11.19 -22.64 15.15
C CYS A 76 -11.41 -21.53 16.19
N TYR A 77 -11.08 -21.82 17.44
CA TYR A 77 -11.05 -20.80 18.49
C TYR A 77 -9.81 -19.92 18.36
N GLY A 78 -9.97 -18.61 18.53
CA GLY A 78 -8.85 -17.67 18.48
C GLY A 78 -9.24 -16.27 18.97
N ASN A 79 -8.32 -15.57 19.61
CA ASN A 79 -8.53 -14.18 20.01
C ASN A 79 -8.43 -13.26 18.78
N ARG A 80 -9.15 -12.14 18.78
CA ARG A 80 -9.13 -11.18 17.67
C ARG A 80 -8.87 -9.77 18.17
N TYR A 81 -7.91 -9.09 17.55
CA TYR A 81 -7.70 -7.67 17.67
C TYR A 81 -7.81 -7.03 16.27
N ALA A 82 -8.85 -6.25 16.05
CA ALA A 82 -9.06 -5.54 14.80
C ALA A 82 -9.79 -4.20 15.08
N PRO A 83 -9.06 -3.07 15.21
CA PRO A 83 -9.63 -1.80 15.65
C PRO A 83 -10.83 -1.31 14.83
N ASP A 84 -10.81 -1.49 13.50
CA ASP A 84 -11.95 -1.09 12.66
C ASP A 84 -13.06 -2.17 12.57
N GLN A 85 -12.96 -3.23 13.36
CA GLN A 85 -13.90 -4.36 13.41
C GLN A 85 -14.28 -4.75 14.84
N TYR A 86 -13.67 -5.79 15.39
CA TYR A 86 -14.01 -6.38 16.69
C TYR A 86 -12.74 -6.64 17.48
N GLU A 87 -12.84 -6.46 18.79
CA GLU A 87 -12.01 -7.12 19.78
C GLU A 87 -12.78 -8.32 20.32
N ALA A 88 -12.12 -9.47 20.43
CA ALA A 88 -12.75 -10.68 20.93
C ALA A 88 -11.74 -11.62 21.60
N GLN A 89 -12.21 -12.36 22.59
CA GLN A 89 -11.42 -13.36 23.29
C GLN A 89 -12.16 -14.68 23.42
N ILE A 90 -11.41 -15.77 23.53
CA ILE A 90 -11.97 -17.11 23.69
C ILE A 90 -12.73 -17.19 25.02
N GLY A 91 -13.95 -17.75 24.98
CA GLY A 91 -14.78 -17.95 26.17
C GLY A 91 -14.23 -19.04 27.11
N GLN A 92 -14.81 -19.13 28.31
CA GLN A 92 -14.37 -20.08 29.35
C GLN A 92 -14.81 -21.53 29.08
N ASP A 93 -15.76 -21.73 28.16
CA ASP A 93 -16.31 -23.04 27.81
C ASP A 93 -16.83 -23.05 26.36
N LEU A 94 -17.63 -24.06 26.01
CA LEU A 94 -18.25 -24.22 24.69
C LEU A 94 -19.65 -23.58 24.60
N SER A 95 -19.96 -22.59 25.44
CA SER A 95 -21.20 -21.80 25.32
C SER A 95 -21.30 -21.10 23.95
N PRO A 96 -22.52 -20.70 23.52
CA PRO A 96 -22.71 -19.89 22.32
C PRO A 96 -21.76 -18.69 22.29
N CYS A 97 -21.23 -18.41 21.10
CA CYS A 97 -20.25 -17.36 20.87
C CYS A 97 -20.38 -16.78 19.46
N ASP A 98 -19.38 -16.04 19.02
CA ASP A 98 -19.41 -15.26 17.79
C ASP A 98 -18.41 -15.77 16.77
N LEU A 99 -18.82 -15.76 15.50
CA LEU A 99 -17.93 -15.86 14.36
C LEU A 99 -17.28 -14.50 14.11
N VAL A 100 -16.21 -14.23 14.82
CA VAL A 100 -15.58 -12.91 14.84
C VAL A 100 -14.74 -12.63 13.60
N ALA A 101 -14.39 -13.61 12.76
CA ALA A 101 -13.71 -13.37 11.48
C ALA A 101 -14.23 -14.29 10.36
N ALA A 102 -14.33 -13.77 9.14
CA ALA A 102 -14.83 -14.52 7.98
C ALA A 102 -13.94 -15.71 7.60
N GLY A 103 -12.65 -15.70 7.99
CA GLY A 103 -11.76 -16.84 7.82
C GLY A 103 -11.98 -17.97 8.83
N GLY A 104 -12.95 -17.85 9.74
CA GLY A 104 -13.36 -18.92 10.65
C GLY A 104 -12.75 -18.85 12.03
N LEU A 105 -12.98 -17.74 12.74
CA LEU A 105 -12.54 -17.58 14.12
C LEU A 105 -13.74 -17.50 15.05
N ALA A 106 -13.81 -18.40 16.02
CA ALA A 106 -14.82 -18.42 17.09
C ALA A 106 -14.25 -17.78 18.37
N ALA A 107 -14.97 -16.80 18.90
CA ALA A 107 -14.63 -16.09 20.15
C ALA A 107 -15.86 -15.33 20.67
N VAL A 108 -15.77 -14.75 21.86
CA VAL A 108 -16.80 -13.85 22.40
C VAL A 108 -16.38 -12.41 22.07
N GLU A 109 -17.27 -11.65 21.43
CA GLU A 109 -17.09 -10.21 21.21
C GLU A 109 -16.94 -9.49 22.56
N LEU A 110 -15.88 -8.70 22.72
CA LEU A 110 -15.68 -7.82 23.87
C LEU A 110 -16.02 -6.37 23.52
N SER A 111 -15.55 -5.92 22.37
CA SER A 111 -15.79 -4.58 21.87
C SER A 111 -15.92 -4.58 20.35
N ARG A 112 -16.64 -3.58 19.83
CA ARG A 112 -16.96 -3.47 18.41
C ARG A 112 -16.87 -2.02 17.96
N HIS A 113 -16.23 -1.80 16.81
CA HIS A 113 -16.21 -0.49 16.17
C HIS A 113 -17.64 -0.04 15.82
N GLN A 114 -18.01 1.22 16.11
CA GLN A 114 -19.40 1.72 16.00
C GLN A 114 -20.08 1.46 14.64
N ARG A 115 -19.34 1.59 13.54
CA ARG A 115 -19.85 1.32 12.17
C ARG A 115 -20.16 -0.16 11.85
N MET A 116 -19.78 -1.09 12.73
CA MET A 116 -19.87 -2.52 12.48
C MET A 116 -21.17 -3.10 13.02
N LYS A 117 -21.80 -3.95 12.21
CA LYS A 117 -22.90 -4.82 12.66
C LYS A 117 -22.38 -5.84 13.68
N PRO A 118 -23.22 -6.36 14.58
CA PRO A 118 -22.87 -7.52 15.40
C PRO A 118 -22.33 -8.69 14.55
N PRO A 119 -21.41 -9.50 15.07
CA PRO A 119 -20.91 -10.68 14.39
C PRO A 119 -22.01 -11.73 14.23
N THR A 120 -21.75 -12.72 13.38
CA THR A 120 -22.65 -13.88 13.23
C THR A 120 -22.57 -14.74 14.48
N GLN A 121 -23.71 -15.06 15.08
CA GLN A 121 -23.80 -15.89 16.28
C GLN A 121 -23.73 -17.37 15.91
N ILE A 122 -22.96 -18.12 16.68
CA ILE A 122 -22.74 -19.54 16.48
C ILE A 122 -22.81 -20.30 17.80
N THR A 123 -23.37 -21.51 17.77
CA THR A 123 -23.36 -22.43 18.91
C THR A 123 -22.33 -23.53 18.64
N PRO A 124 -21.25 -23.62 19.44
CA PRO A 124 -20.35 -24.76 19.42
C PRO A 124 -21.10 -26.08 19.71
N LEU A 125 -20.97 -27.06 18.82
CA LEU A 125 -21.53 -28.41 19.01
C LEU A 125 -20.52 -29.36 19.66
N GLY A 126 -19.23 -29.04 19.58
CA GLY A 126 -18.14 -29.77 20.19
C GLY A 126 -16.79 -29.49 19.52
N LEU A 127 -15.69 -29.80 20.22
CA LEU A 127 -14.36 -29.73 19.62
C LEU A 127 -14.13 -30.91 18.68
N LEU A 128 -13.43 -30.69 17.57
CA LEU A 128 -13.02 -31.79 16.70
C LEU A 128 -11.85 -32.55 17.33
N GLY A 129 -11.90 -33.88 17.28
CA GLY A 129 -10.87 -34.77 17.78
C GLY A 129 -10.41 -35.81 16.76
N ASP A 130 -9.24 -36.37 17.02
CA ASP A 130 -8.68 -37.50 16.27
C ASP A 130 -9.36 -38.83 16.63
N ALA A 131 -8.90 -39.93 16.03
CA ALA A 131 -9.45 -41.28 16.25
C ALA A 131 -9.27 -41.78 17.70
N LYS A 132 -8.37 -41.16 18.48
CA LYS A 132 -8.14 -41.48 19.90
C LYS A 132 -8.90 -40.54 20.84
N GLY A 133 -9.77 -39.67 20.31
CA GLY A 133 -10.50 -38.68 21.09
C GLY A 133 -9.65 -37.51 21.59
N ARG A 134 -8.46 -37.28 21.01
CA ARG A 134 -7.61 -36.12 21.35
C ARG A 134 -8.02 -34.92 20.52
N ARG A 135 -8.11 -33.74 21.14
CA ARG A 135 -8.50 -32.51 20.43
C ARG A 135 -7.54 -32.18 19.28
N LEU A 136 -8.09 -31.72 18.17
CA LEU A 136 -7.32 -31.21 17.04
C LEU A 136 -7.08 -29.72 17.26
N ASN A 137 -5.81 -29.34 17.21
CA ASN A 137 -5.37 -27.96 17.41
C ASN A 137 -4.42 -27.55 16.29
N LEU A 138 -4.56 -26.33 15.77
CA LEU A 138 -3.74 -25.81 14.67
C LEU A 138 -2.22 -25.91 14.92
N SER A 139 -1.77 -25.81 16.16
CA SER A 139 -0.34 -25.93 16.55
C SER A 139 0.29 -27.26 16.13
N SER A 140 -0.51 -28.31 16.00
CA SER A 140 -0.06 -29.64 15.54
C SER A 140 0.01 -29.78 14.02
N PHE A 141 -0.38 -28.76 13.25
CA PHE A 141 -0.49 -28.80 11.80
C PHE A 141 0.28 -27.67 11.11
N GLY A 142 1.23 -27.04 11.81
CA GLY A 142 2.17 -26.08 11.22
C GLY A 142 3.00 -26.70 10.08
N VAL A 143 3.69 -25.85 9.33
CA VAL A 143 4.68 -26.31 8.34
C VAL A 143 5.82 -27.04 9.04
N ASP A 144 6.33 -28.08 8.39
CA ASP A 144 7.48 -28.84 8.89
C ASP A 144 8.76 -28.11 8.48
N ALA A 145 9.32 -27.33 9.40
CA ALA A 145 10.57 -26.60 9.23
C ALA A 145 11.18 -26.28 10.61
N THR A 146 12.48 -26.02 10.63
CA THR A 146 13.21 -25.65 11.86
C THR A 146 12.94 -24.20 12.26
N ASP A 147 13.06 -23.90 13.55
CA ASP A 147 13.01 -22.55 14.11
C ASP A 147 14.42 -21.91 14.21
N ALA A 148 15.43 -22.51 13.57
CA ALA A 148 16.79 -21.96 13.54
C ALA A 148 16.87 -20.66 12.71
N VAL A 149 17.96 -19.89 12.88
CA VAL A 149 18.17 -18.63 12.15
C VAL A 149 18.12 -18.86 10.63
N PRO A 150 17.21 -18.19 9.90
CA PRO A 150 17.06 -18.34 8.47
C PRO A 150 18.30 -17.90 7.67
N GLN A 151 18.52 -18.57 6.54
CA GLN A 151 19.63 -18.29 5.63
C GLN A 151 19.26 -17.42 4.43
N ILE A 152 18.01 -16.93 4.39
CA ILE A 152 17.50 -16.01 3.37
C ILE A 152 17.10 -14.68 4.01
N PRO A 153 17.37 -13.53 3.37
CA PRO A 153 17.03 -12.23 3.92
C PRO A 153 15.53 -11.90 3.84
N ALA A 154 15.11 -10.91 4.63
CA ALA A 154 13.76 -10.37 4.61
C ALA A 154 13.68 -8.87 4.29
N ILE A 155 12.61 -8.46 3.62
CA ILE A 155 12.13 -7.07 3.53
C ILE A 155 10.82 -6.96 4.30
N LEU A 156 10.72 -6.01 5.22
CA LEU A 156 9.51 -5.80 6.02
C LEU A 156 8.55 -4.81 5.36
N SER A 157 7.25 -5.10 5.45
CA SER A 157 6.14 -4.18 5.20
C SER A 157 5.42 -3.90 6.51
N LEU A 158 5.63 -2.70 7.04
CA LEU A 158 5.04 -2.18 8.28
C LEU A 158 4.14 -0.99 7.96
N GLY A 159 3.30 -0.55 8.89
CA GLY A 159 2.45 0.61 8.63
C GLY A 159 1.84 1.26 9.85
N THR A 160 1.27 2.44 9.65
CA THR A 160 0.69 3.26 10.72
C THR A 160 -0.44 2.54 11.46
N SER A 161 -1.32 1.84 10.73
CA SER A 161 -2.54 1.23 11.25
C SER A 161 -3.11 0.17 10.29
N MET A 162 -4.24 -0.44 10.66
CA MET A 162 -5.02 -1.26 9.74
C MET A 162 -5.40 -0.44 8.51
N ASN A 163 -5.37 -1.05 7.34
CA ASN A 163 -5.73 -0.39 6.07
C ASN A 163 -4.78 0.72 5.58
N ALA A 164 -3.61 0.94 6.22
CA ALA A 164 -2.60 1.88 5.76
C ALA A 164 -1.99 1.53 4.39
N GLY A 165 -2.17 0.28 3.93
CA GLY A 165 -1.66 -0.21 2.65
C GLY A 165 -0.52 -1.22 2.76
N LYS A 166 -0.30 -1.82 3.93
CA LYS A 166 0.74 -2.82 4.19
C LYS A 166 0.68 -4.02 3.24
N THR A 167 -0.49 -4.66 3.08
CA THR A 167 -0.69 -5.79 2.17
C THR A 167 -0.38 -5.40 0.73
N LEU A 168 -0.88 -4.26 0.25
CA LEU A 168 -0.62 -3.80 -1.12
C LEU A 168 0.86 -3.45 -1.34
N THR A 169 1.52 -2.91 -0.31
CA THR A 169 2.97 -2.64 -0.33
C THR A 169 3.76 -3.94 -0.42
N ALA A 170 3.43 -4.95 0.41
CA ALA A 170 4.05 -6.27 0.36
C ALA A 170 3.81 -6.95 -1.00
N THR A 171 2.57 -6.94 -1.49
CA THR A 171 2.18 -7.41 -2.83
C THR A 171 3.01 -6.75 -3.93
N SER A 172 3.23 -5.44 -3.82
CA SER A 172 3.97 -4.68 -4.81
C SER A 172 5.47 -5.02 -4.78
N LEU A 173 6.04 -5.20 -3.59
CA LEU A 173 7.42 -5.68 -3.44
C LEU A 173 7.61 -7.08 -4.01
N VAL A 174 6.68 -8.00 -3.74
CA VAL A 174 6.69 -9.36 -4.34
C VAL A 174 6.78 -9.25 -5.85
N ARG A 175 5.89 -8.50 -6.49
CA ARG A 175 5.89 -8.34 -7.96
C ARG A 175 7.20 -7.71 -8.47
N GLY A 176 7.76 -6.74 -7.75
CA GLY A 176 9.06 -6.13 -8.06
C GLY A 176 10.21 -7.15 -8.05
N PHE A 177 10.30 -8.00 -7.02
CA PHE A 177 11.27 -9.09 -6.97
C PHE A 177 11.03 -10.13 -8.07
N LYS A 178 9.78 -10.54 -8.32
CA LYS A 178 9.45 -11.53 -9.36
C LYS A 178 9.86 -11.08 -10.75
N ARG A 179 9.72 -9.79 -11.09
CA ARG A 179 10.17 -9.23 -12.37
C ARG A 179 11.67 -9.35 -12.59
N LEU A 180 12.43 -9.40 -11.51
CA LEU A 180 13.87 -9.52 -11.50
C LEU A 180 14.34 -10.97 -11.45
N GLY A 181 13.42 -11.93 -11.54
CA GLY A 181 13.73 -13.35 -11.59
C GLY A 181 13.93 -14.01 -10.22
N PHE A 182 13.74 -13.29 -9.12
CA PHE A 182 13.85 -13.88 -7.79
C PHE A 182 12.69 -14.82 -7.48
N LYS A 183 12.96 -15.83 -6.65
CA LYS A 183 11.96 -16.61 -5.95
C LYS A 183 11.63 -15.96 -4.61
N VAL A 184 10.35 -15.75 -4.34
CA VAL A 184 9.89 -14.90 -3.25
C VAL A 184 8.97 -15.67 -2.32
N GLY A 185 9.32 -15.68 -1.03
CA GLY A 185 8.41 -16.05 0.05
C GLY A 185 7.63 -14.81 0.52
N ALA A 186 6.31 -14.80 0.35
CA ALA A 186 5.45 -13.76 0.91
C ALA A 186 4.88 -14.26 2.24
N LEU A 187 5.24 -13.61 3.34
CA LEU A 187 4.86 -14.02 4.69
C LEU A 187 4.02 -12.94 5.37
N LYS A 188 2.96 -13.35 6.07
CA LYS A 188 2.25 -12.49 7.02
C LYS A 188 2.36 -13.09 8.43
N ILE A 189 3.24 -12.51 9.25
CA ILE A 189 3.64 -13.15 10.53
C ILE A 189 2.73 -12.81 11.70
N THR A 190 1.85 -11.81 11.54
CA THR A 190 0.87 -11.41 12.55
C THR A 190 -0.48 -11.09 11.93
N GLY A 191 -1.54 -11.22 12.73
CA GLY A 191 -2.90 -10.90 12.34
C GLY A 191 -3.93 -11.95 12.79
N THR A 192 -5.04 -12.03 12.06
CA THR A 192 -6.16 -12.95 12.33
C THR A 192 -6.50 -13.72 11.06
N GLY A 193 -6.70 -15.05 11.17
CA GLY A 193 -6.81 -15.93 10.01
C GLY A 193 -7.90 -15.51 9.02
N ALA A 194 -7.49 -15.03 7.85
CA ALA A 194 -8.31 -14.70 6.69
C ALA A 194 -7.43 -14.73 5.44
N GLY A 195 -7.94 -15.27 4.34
CA GLY A 195 -7.10 -15.58 3.18
C GLY A 195 -6.84 -14.40 2.25
N GLY A 196 -7.60 -13.31 2.37
CA GLY A 196 -7.50 -12.14 1.48
C GLY A 196 -6.06 -11.62 1.26
N ASP A 197 -5.26 -11.54 2.33
CA ASP A 197 -3.86 -11.09 2.23
C ASP A 197 -2.96 -12.13 1.55
N MET A 198 -3.20 -13.43 1.78
CA MET A 198 -2.46 -14.52 1.14
C MET A 198 -2.77 -14.62 -0.37
N TRP A 199 -4.04 -14.49 -0.75
CA TRP A 199 -4.44 -14.66 -2.15
C TRP A 199 -3.82 -13.58 -3.04
N ILE A 200 -3.83 -12.32 -2.60
CA ILE A 200 -3.31 -11.22 -3.42
C ILE A 200 -1.78 -11.31 -3.63
N VAL A 201 -1.01 -11.74 -2.63
CA VAL A 201 0.44 -11.94 -2.80
C VAL A 201 0.76 -13.15 -3.68
N ARG A 202 -0.09 -14.19 -3.64
CA ARG A 202 0.00 -15.33 -4.55
C ARG A 202 -0.29 -14.91 -5.99
N ASP A 203 -1.32 -14.10 -6.22
CA ASP A 203 -1.65 -13.54 -7.53
C ASP A 203 -0.56 -12.58 -8.05
N ALA A 204 0.18 -11.93 -7.14
CA ALA A 204 1.35 -11.13 -7.49
C ALA A 204 2.57 -11.97 -7.91
N GLY A 205 2.51 -13.29 -7.76
CA GLY A 205 3.51 -14.23 -8.23
C GLY A 205 4.45 -14.77 -7.15
N ALA A 206 4.14 -14.63 -5.86
CA ALA A 206 4.91 -15.27 -4.80
C ALA A 206 5.00 -16.80 -5.02
N ASP A 207 6.20 -17.36 -4.93
CA ASP A 207 6.44 -18.80 -5.08
C ASP A 207 5.94 -19.57 -3.86
N VAL A 208 6.05 -18.94 -2.68
CA VAL A 208 5.50 -19.41 -1.41
C VAL A 208 4.73 -18.27 -0.78
N ALA A 209 3.46 -18.50 -0.42
CA ALA A 209 2.63 -17.55 0.31
C ALA A 209 2.13 -18.20 1.60
N LEU A 210 2.52 -17.66 2.76
CA LEU A 210 2.21 -18.22 4.06
C LEU A 210 1.77 -17.13 5.05
N ASP A 211 0.97 -17.51 6.04
CA ASP A 211 0.67 -16.67 7.20
C ASP A 211 0.90 -17.43 8.52
N PHE A 212 0.69 -16.76 9.66
CA PHE A 212 0.81 -17.35 11.00
C PHE A 212 -0.05 -18.62 11.21
N THR A 213 -1.11 -18.86 10.42
CA THR A 213 -1.86 -20.13 10.45
C THR A 213 -1.07 -21.28 9.86
N ASP A 214 -0.17 -21.03 8.91
CA ASP A 214 0.79 -22.03 8.45
C ASP A 214 1.85 -22.33 9.52
N ALA A 215 2.07 -21.44 10.49
CA ALA A 215 2.89 -21.71 11.67
C ALA A 215 2.13 -22.38 12.83
N GLY A 216 0.81 -22.57 12.69
CA GLY A 216 -0.04 -23.24 13.67
C GLY A 216 -0.89 -22.31 14.55
N PHE A 217 -0.99 -21.02 14.22
CA PHE A 217 -1.80 -20.06 14.99
C PHE A 217 -3.15 -19.72 14.34
N ALA A 218 -4.19 -19.59 15.16
CA ALA A 218 -5.48 -19.05 14.71
C ALA A 218 -5.43 -17.53 14.48
N SER A 219 -4.65 -16.86 15.32
CA SER A 219 -4.42 -15.41 15.39
C SER A 219 -3.17 -15.19 16.24
N THR A 220 -2.50 -14.05 16.08
CA THR A 220 -1.32 -13.71 16.89
C THR A 220 -1.62 -12.75 18.04
N TYR A 221 -2.88 -12.36 18.23
CA TYR A 221 -3.27 -11.55 19.38
C TYR A 221 -3.19 -12.35 20.69
N LEU A 222 -2.49 -11.81 21.69
CA LEU A 222 -2.15 -12.43 22.97
C LEU A 222 -1.16 -13.61 22.87
N VAL A 223 -0.40 -13.69 21.77
CA VAL A 223 0.70 -14.66 21.60
C VAL A 223 2.01 -14.01 22.05
N GLY A 224 2.88 -14.78 22.71
CA GLY A 224 4.16 -14.26 23.19
C GLY A 224 5.11 -13.93 22.05
N ILE A 225 5.91 -12.87 22.20
CA ILE A 225 6.91 -12.46 21.18
C ILE A 225 7.86 -13.60 20.80
N PRO A 226 8.43 -14.38 21.75
CA PRO A 226 9.31 -15.50 21.39
C PRO A 226 8.63 -16.56 20.51
N GLU A 227 7.32 -16.75 20.66
CA GLU A 227 6.56 -17.71 19.85
C GLU A 227 6.33 -17.18 18.43
N ILE A 228 6.07 -15.87 18.29
CA ILE A 228 5.94 -15.21 16.97
C ILE A 228 7.29 -15.19 16.25
N GLU A 229 8.39 -14.95 16.97
CA GLU A 229 9.74 -14.99 16.41
C GLU A 229 10.09 -16.39 15.90
N ALA A 230 9.91 -17.42 16.73
CA ALA A 230 10.15 -18.81 16.34
C ALA A 230 9.31 -19.22 15.12
N ALA A 231 8.04 -18.83 15.09
CA ALA A 231 7.18 -19.06 13.94
C ALA A 231 7.62 -18.30 12.69
N THR A 232 8.10 -17.06 12.84
CA THR A 232 8.65 -16.29 11.72
C THR A 232 9.83 -17.03 11.10
N TYR A 233 10.76 -17.51 11.92
CA TYR A 233 11.89 -18.32 11.45
C TYR A 233 11.45 -19.62 10.80
N ARG A 234 10.46 -20.33 11.38
CA ARG A 234 9.87 -21.52 10.77
C ARG A 234 9.31 -21.27 9.38
N LEU A 235 8.53 -20.20 9.21
CA LEU A 235 7.94 -19.83 7.92
C LEU A 235 9.01 -19.44 6.90
N MET A 236 10.03 -18.67 7.32
CA MET A 236 11.17 -18.33 6.46
C MET A 236 11.97 -19.56 6.04
N ASN A 237 12.26 -20.48 6.96
CA ASN A 237 12.98 -21.71 6.67
C ASN A 237 12.17 -22.65 5.76
N HIS A 238 10.85 -22.69 5.93
CA HIS A 238 9.99 -23.39 4.99
C HIS A 238 10.07 -22.78 3.59
N ALA A 239 9.98 -21.46 3.46
CA ALA A 239 10.14 -20.78 2.18
C ALA A 239 11.52 -21.01 1.55
N ALA A 240 12.59 -20.97 2.35
CA ALA A 240 13.95 -21.27 1.92
C ALA A 240 14.08 -22.72 1.41
N ALA A 241 13.47 -23.70 2.10
CA ALA A 241 13.45 -25.10 1.68
C ALA A 241 12.69 -25.33 0.36
N GLN A 242 11.73 -24.45 0.02
CA GLN A 242 11.07 -24.43 -1.29
C GLN A 242 11.88 -23.64 -2.35
N GLY A 243 13.07 -23.16 -2.01
CA GLY A 243 14.00 -22.49 -2.91
C GLY A 243 13.74 -20.99 -3.07
N CYS A 244 13.03 -20.32 -2.15
CA CYS A 244 12.92 -18.87 -2.17
C CYS A 244 14.27 -18.20 -1.88
N ASP A 245 14.56 -17.10 -2.57
CA ASP A 245 15.78 -16.30 -2.40
C ASP A 245 15.60 -15.19 -1.36
N VAL A 246 14.38 -14.70 -1.18
CA VAL A 246 14.06 -13.57 -0.30
C VAL A 246 12.65 -13.70 0.25
N CYS A 247 12.45 -13.23 1.49
CA CYS A 247 11.12 -13.08 2.08
C CYS A 247 10.65 -11.62 2.04
N VAL A 248 9.40 -11.39 1.63
CA VAL A 248 8.68 -10.15 1.89
C VAL A 248 7.71 -10.43 3.04
N ILE A 249 7.92 -9.76 4.18
CA ILE A 249 7.19 -10.03 5.42
C ILE A 249 6.30 -8.86 5.79
N GLU A 250 4.99 -9.09 5.84
CA GLU A 250 4.04 -8.16 6.44
C GLU A 250 3.92 -8.41 7.95
N ILE A 251 4.00 -7.32 8.72
CA ILE A 251 3.68 -7.31 10.16
C ILE A 251 2.44 -6.42 10.36
N ALA A 252 1.35 -7.05 10.79
CA ALA A 252 0.15 -6.40 11.27
C ALA A 252 0.14 -6.28 12.82
N ASP A 253 -0.58 -5.36 13.44
CA ASP A 253 -1.39 -4.33 12.82
C ASP A 253 -0.62 -3.00 12.66
N GLY A 254 -0.96 -1.95 13.42
CA GLY A 254 -0.20 -0.69 13.44
C GLY A 254 0.96 -0.75 14.42
N LEU A 255 1.94 0.14 14.28
CA LEU A 255 3.14 0.17 15.14
C LEU A 255 2.87 0.27 16.65
N GLN A 256 1.70 0.80 17.03
CA GLN A 256 1.29 0.95 18.44
C GLN A 256 0.51 -0.26 18.98
N GLN A 257 0.16 -1.23 18.14
CA GLN A 257 -0.39 -2.49 18.61
C GLN A 257 0.70 -3.19 19.45
N LEU A 258 0.33 -3.71 20.63
CA LEU A 258 1.30 -4.12 21.66
C LEU A 258 2.37 -5.07 21.13
N GLU A 259 1.97 -6.18 20.53
CA GLU A 259 2.86 -7.20 19.97
C GLU A 259 3.71 -6.63 18.83
N THR A 260 3.12 -5.81 17.95
CA THR A 260 3.84 -5.12 16.86
C THR A 260 4.92 -4.19 17.40
N SER A 261 4.60 -3.41 18.43
CA SER A 261 5.54 -2.48 19.07
C SER A 261 6.74 -3.22 19.67
N GLN A 262 6.54 -4.45 20.16
CA GLN A 262 7.62 -5.27 20.69
C GLN A 262 8.42 -5.94 19.54
N LEU A 263 7.74 -6.45 18.51
CA LEU A 263 8.38 -7.09 17.35
C LEU A 263 9.30 -6.15 16.57
N ILE A 264 8.94 -4.87 16.40
CA ILE A 264 9.82 -3.91 15.70
C ILE A 264 11.14 -3.66 16.46
N ARG A 265 11.22 -4.04 17.74
CA ARG A 265 12.44 -3.92 18.56
C ARG A 265 13.15 -5.27 18.73
N SER A 266 12.63 -6.34 18.13
CA SER A 266 13.21 -7.67 18.24
C SER A 266 14.53 -7.74 17.47
N PRO A 267 15.65 -8.09 18.14
CA PRO A 267 16.90 -8.38 17.44
C PRO A 267 16.75 -9.53 16.44
N GLN A 268 15.94 -10.55 16.76
CA GLN A 268 15.72 -11.70 15.87
C GLN A 268 15.08 -11.27 14.54
N ILE A 269 14.11 -10.37 14.58
CA ILE A 269 13.47 -9.83 13.36
C ILE A 269 14.41 -8.86 12.63
N LEU A 270 15.12 -7.99 13.35
CA LEU A 270 16.06 -7.04 12.76
C LEU A 270 17.24 -7.74 12.08
N ASP A 271 17.78 -8.80 12.69
CA ASP A 271 18.98 -9.51 12.23
C ASP A 271 18.77 -10.19 10.89
N VAL A 272 17.56 -10.64 10.56
CA VAL A 272 17.24 -11.24 9.24
C VAL A 272 16.78 -10.21 8.22
N THR A 273 16.40 -9.00 8.67
CA THR A 273 15.85 -7.94 7.82
C THR A 273 16.95 -7.08 7.21
N ILE A 274 16.89 -6.83 5.91
CA ILE A 274 17.83 -5.93 5.22
C ILE A 274 17.23 -4.57 4.86
N GLY A 275 15.90 -4.44 4.93
CA GLY A 275 15.20 -3.18 4.73
C GLY A 275 13.72 -3.23 5.11
N THR A 276 13.16 -2.05 5.36
CA THR A 276 11.75 -1.88 5.73
C THR A 276 11.10 -0.87 4.79
N VAL A 277 9.89 -1.15 4.31
CA VAL A 277 9.02 -0.19 3.63
C VAL A 277 7.84 0.14 4.54
N PHE A 278 7.59 1.42 4.74
CA PHE A 278 6.58 1.90 5.67
C PHE A 278 5.32 2.41 4.95
N ALA A 279 4.19 1.75 5.14
CA ALA A 279 2.90 2.15 4.61
C ALA A 279 2.20 3.14 5.56
N ALA A 280 2.05 4.39 5.14
CA ALA A 280 1.48 5.46 5.94
C ALA A 280 0.08 5.90 5.46
N TYR A 281 -0.70 6.43 6.38
CA TYR A 281 -2.04 6.98 6.11
C TYR A 281 -1.99 8.48 5.77
N ASP A 282 -1.20 9.24 6.52
CA ASP A 282 -1.02 10.70 6.42
C ASP A 282 0.45 11.09 6.73
N ALA A 283 0.79 12.36 6.56
CA ALA A 283 2.16 12.86 6.71
C ALA A 283 2.69 12.81 8.16
N MET A 284 1.82 13.04 9.14
CA MET A 284 2.21 13.06 10.56
C MET A 284 2.50 11.64 11.04
N GLY A 285 1.63 10.69 10.70
CA GLY A 285 1.83 9.26 10.93
C GLY A 285 3.04 8.72 10.17
N ALA A 286 3.33 9.23 8.97
CA ALA A 286 4.54 8.93 8.23
C ALA A 286 5.79 9.35 9.01
N LYS A 287 5.86 10.62 9.45
CA LYS A 287 6.99 11.13 10.25
C LYS A 287 7.21 10.33 11.53
N TYR A 288 6.17 10.19 12.35
CA TYR A 288 6.27 9.49 13.62
C TYR A 288 6.66 8.03 13.43
N GLY A 289 6.04 7.33 12.47
CA GLY A 289 6.34 5.92 12.21
C GLY A 289 7.75 5.69 11.69
N VAL A 290 8.25 6.55 10.79
CA VAL A 290 9.64 6.48 10.31
C VAL A 290 10.63 6.72 11.44
N ASP A 291 10.39 7.74 12.28
CA ASP A 291 11.26 8.01 13.44
C ASP A 291 11.29 6.83 14.41
N LEU A 292 10.12 6.27 14.73
CA LEU A 292 9.99 5.14 15.64
C LEU A 292 10.74 3.91 15.11
N LEU A 293 10.61 3.62 13.82
CA LEU A 293 11.30 2.50 13.17
C LEU A 293 12.81 2.72 13.13
N ARG A 294 13.28 3.93 12.80
CA ARG A 294 14.71 4.27 12.84
C ARG A 294 15.29 4.15 14.25
N ALA A 295 14.57 4.64 15.26
CA ALA A 295 14.96 4.52 16.66
C ALA A 295 15.00 3.06 17.14
N ALA A 296 14.16 2.19 16.57
CA ALA A 296 14.19 0.76 16.80
C ALA A 296 15.27 0.00 15.99
N GLY A 297 16.07 0.69 15.16
CA GLY A 297 17.17 0.10 14.40
C GLY A 297 16.82 -0.35 12.97
N HIS A 298 15.60 -0.09 12.50
CA HIS A 298 15.24 -0.43 11.13
C HIS A 298 15.92 0.48 10.10
N SER A 299 16.33 -0.13 8.99
CA SER A 299 16.70 0.59 7.77
C SER A 299 15.46 0.83 6.91
N VAL A 300 14.79 1.97 7.15
CA VAL A 300 13.60 2.37 6.39
C VAL A 300 14.02 2.86 5.01
N LEU A 301 13.66 2.11 3.97
CA LEU A 301 14.06 2.38 2.57
C LEU A 301 13.15 3.37 1.87
N ALA A 302 11.86 3.35 2.23
CA ALA A 302 10.82 4.07 1.50
C ALA A 302 9.53 4.15 2.30
N MET A 303 8.68 5.10 1.90
CA MET A 303 7.28 5.17 2.31
C MET A 303 6.35 4.73 1.18
N SER A 304 5.16 4.25 1.52
CA SER A 304 4.09 3.88 0.59
C SER A 304 2.74 4.01 1.31
N GLY A 305 1.69 3.39 0.78
CA GLY A 305 0.38 3.29 1.42
C GLY A 305 -0.63 4.33 0.96
N ARG A 306 -1.67 4.55 1.77
CA ARG A 306 -2.78 5.48 1.44
C ARG A 306 -2.31 6.93 1.30
N LEU A 307 -1.24 7.30 2.00
CA LEU A 307 -0.59 8.61 1.86
C LEU A 307 -0.32 8.97 0.40
N GLY A 308 0.04 8.01 -0.44
CA GLY A 308 0.32 8.22 -1.87
C GLY A 308 -0.87 8.76 -2.69
N ARG A 309 -2.07 8.82 -2.11
CA ARG A 309 -3.27 9.43 -2.74
C ARG A 309 -3.40 10.93 -2.47
N SER A 310 -2.57 11.50 -1.59
CA SER A 310 -2.58 12.93 -1.23
C SER A 310 -1.30 13.61 -1.72
N PRO A 311 -1.31 14.31 -2.87
CA PRO A 311 -0.09 14.97 -3.38
C PRO A 311 0.51 16.01 -2.44
N LEU A 312 -0.28 16.67 -1.61
CA LEU A 312 0.24 17.60 -0.58
C LEU A 312 0.78 16.83 0.63
N GLY A 313 0.06 15.82 1.10
CA GLY A 313 0.52 14.95 2.20
C GLY A 313 1.81 14.21 1.85
N VAL A 314 2.00 13.79 0.60
CA VAL A 314 3.26 13.23 0.11
C VAL A 314 4.39 14.25 0.30
N ARG A 315 4.24 15.50 -0.18
CA ARG A 315 5.28 16.53 -0.02
C ARG A 315 5.62 16.80 1.44
N GLU A 316 4.61 16.89 2.29
CA GLU A 316 4.79 17.08 3.73
C GLU A 316 5.55 15.90 4.36
N ALA A 317 5.18 14.67 4.03
CA ALA A 317 5.83 13.47 4.55
C ALA A 317 7.28 13.35 4.07
N GLU A 318 7.54 13.60 2.79
CA GLU A 318 8.88 13.55 2.21
C GLU A 318 9.78 14.62 2.83
N ALA A 319 9.27 15.84 2.99
CA ALA A 319 9.98 16.94 3.65
C ALA A 319 10.27 16.61 5.13
N ALA A 320 9.32 16.03 5.86
CA ALA A 320 9.47 15.72 7.27
C ALA A 320 10.42 14.53 7.52
N THR A 321 10.41 13.52 6.65
CA THR A 321 11.11 12.24 6.90
C THR A 321 12.45 12.11 6.17
N GLY A 322 12.65 12.91 5.11
CA GLY A 322 13.74 12.75 4.15
C GLY A 322 13.65 11.46 3.31
N LEU A 323 12.49 10.79 3.28
CA LEU A 323 12.26 9.57 2.50
C LEU A 323 11.23 9.83 1.41
N ARG A 324 11.38 9.18 0.26
CA ARG A 324 10.40 9.25 -0.84
C ARG A 324 9.17 8.38 -0.55
N VAL A 325 8.00 8.84 -0.99
CA VAL A 325 6.78 8.04 -1.10
C VAL A 325 6.71 7.40 -2.49
N PHE A 326 6.65 6.08 -2.54
CA PHE A 326 6.49 5.33 -3.79
C PHE A 326 5.06 4.85 -3.97
N SER A 327 4.56 4.92 -5.19
CA SER A 327 3.31 4.27 -5.57
C SER A 327 3.46 2.75 -5.62
N PRO A 328 2.35 1.99 -5.51
CA PRO A 328 2.37 0.55 -5.73
C PRO A 328 3.00 0.16 -7.08
N TRP A 329 2.76 0.92 -8.13
CA TRP A 329 3.28 0.64 -9.48
C TRP A 329 4.80 0.75 -9.55
N GLU A 330 5.37 1.80 -8.96
CA GLU A 330 6.84 1.95 -8.91
C GLU A 330 7.49 0.81 -8.12
N LEU A 331 6.88 0.38 -7.01
CA LEU A 331 7.36 -0.77 -6.24
C LEU A 331 7.28 -2.08 -7.05
N GLN A 332 6.17 -2.30 -7.77
CA GLN A 332 5.98 -3.46 -8.66
C GLN A 332 6.98 -3.51 -9.81
N GLU A 333 7.51 -2.36 -10.19
CA GLU A 333 8.49 -2.21 -11.26
C GLU A 333 9.92 -2.32 -10.73
N GLY A 334 10.10 -2.52 -9.42
CA GLY A 334 11.39 -2.78 -8.80
C GLY A 334 12.16 -1.52 -8.41
N ALA A 335 11.50 -0.38 -8.22
CA ALA A 335 12.15 0.91 -7.92
C ALA A 335 13.07 0.89 -6.68
N LEU A 336 12.83 -0.01 -5.72
CA LEU A 336 13.67 -0.14 -4.53
C LEU A 336 14.86 -1.09 -4.70
N MET A 337 15.00 -1.76 -5.85
CA MET A 337 15.99 -2.81 -5.98
C MET A 337 17.42 -2.30 -5.79
N THR A 338 17.76 -1.12 -6.30
CA THR A 338 19.08 -0.51 -6.08
C THR A 338 19.39 -0.35 -4.60
N ALA A 339 18.46 0.23 -3.83
CA ALA A 339 18.62 0.38 -2.38
C ALA A 339 18.72 -0.99 -1.67
N ILE A 340 17.87 -1.96 -2.06
CA ILE A 340 17.89 -3.32 -1.50
C ILE A 340 19.24 -4.01 -1.76
N ARG A 341 19.82 -3.86 -2.95
CA ARG A 341 21.14 -4.41 -3.30
C ARG A 341 22.26 -3.81 -2.46
N GLU A 342 22.25 -2.50 -2.28
CA GLU A 342 23.25 -1.81 -1.46
C GLU A 342 23.18 -2.26 0.00
N ARG A 343 21.95 -2.45 0.52
CA ARG A 343 21.73 -3.02 1.85
C ARG A 343 22.19 -4.46 1.95
N ALA A 344 21.90 -5.29 0.94
CA ALA A 344 22.38 -6.67 0.89
C ALA A 344 23.91 -6.73 0.87
N ALA A 345 24.57 -5.90 0.05
CA ALA A 345 26.02 -5.81 -0.02
C ALA A 345 26.65 -5.34 1.31
N ALA A 346 26.00 -4.40 2.00
CA ALA A 346 26.42 -3.96 3.34
C ALA A 346 26.28 -5.08 4.37
N ALA A 347 25.17 -5.82 4.35
CA ALA A 347 24.95 -6.95 5.24
C ALA A 347 25.93 -8.11 5.00
N CYS A 348 26.33 -8.37 3.75
CA CYS A 348 27.40 -9.34 3.43
C CYS A 348 28.74 -8.98 4.09
N ARG A 349 29.03 -7.69 4.31
CA ARG A 349 30.30 -7.26 4.93
C ARG A 349 30.29 -7.38 6.45
N THR A 350 29.12 -7.34 7.08
CA THR A 350 28.99 -7.32 8.54
C THR A 350 28.64 -8.68 9.14
N ARG A 351 28.01 -9.58 8.37
CA ARG A 351 27.64 -10.92 8.84
C ARG A 351 28.81 -11.89 8.74
N SER A 352 29.09 -12.62 9.83
CA SER A 352 30.19 -13.58 9.90
C SER A 352 29.97 -14.88 9.10
N ALA A 353 28.72 -15.22 8.79
CA ALA A 353 28.36 -16.41 8.04
C ALA A 353 27.98 -16.07 6.60
N ALA A 354 28.51 -16.84 5.64
CA ALA A 354 28.16 -16.71 4.23
C ALA A 354 26.68 -17.05 4.02
N GLN A 355 25.96 -16.16 3.34
CA GLN A 355 24.54 -16.34 3.00
C GLN A 355 24.39 -16.21 1.48
N PRO A 356 24.38 -17.32 0.73
CA PRO A 356 24.35 -17.30 -0.73
C PRO A 356 23.19 -16.48 -1.31
N ALA A 357 22.02 -16.54 -0.69
CA ALA A 357 20.85 -15.76 -1.11
C ALA A 357 21.05 -14.25 -0.96
N LEU A 358 21.74 -13.82 0.11
CA LEU A 358 22.08 -12.41 0.35
C LEU A 358 23.12 -11.91 -0.65
N GLU A 359 24.12 -12.73 -0.97
CA GLU A 359 25.14 -12.43 -1.98
C GLU A 359 24.53 -12.34 -3.38
N ALA A 360 23.65 -13.28 -3.75
CA ALA A 360 22.91 -13.26 -4.99
C ALA A 360 22.07 -11.99 -5.11
N LEU A 361 21.40 -11.58 -4.02
CA LEU A 361 20.65 -10.34 -3.97
C LEU A 361 21.57 -9.12 -4.16
N ALA A 362 22.73 -9.06 -3.51
CA ALA A 362 23.69 -7.97 -3.69
C ALA A 362 24.21 -7.85 -5.14
N GLN A 363 24.44 -8.99 -5.79
CA GLN A 363 25.00 -9.07 -7.14
C GLN A 363 23.94 -8.99 -8.25
N ALA A 364 22.66 -9.00 -7.92
CA ALA A 364 21.58 -9.07 -8.89
C ALA A 364 21.65 -7.96 -9.94
N ALA A 365 21.61 -8.34 -11.21
CA ALA A 365 21.53 -7.39 -12.29
C ALA A 365 20.18 -6.68 -12.21
N VAL A 366 20.19 -5.38 -11.95
CA VAL A 366 18.99 -4.54 -12.09
C VAL A 366 18.93 -4.14 -13.57
N PRO A 367 17.95 -4.64 -14.34
CA PRO A 367 17.77 -4.21 -15.71
C PRO A 367 17.67 -2.67 -15.74
N ALA A 368 18.37 -2.01 -16.66
CA ALA A 368 18.38 -0.54 -16.73
C ALA A 368 16.97 0.06 -16.89
N ASN A 369 16.00 -0.74 -17.34
CA ASN A 369 14.57 -0.43 -17.50
C ASN A 369 13.69 -0.68 -16.27
N VAL A 370 14.17 -1.35 -15.22
CA VAL A 370 13.42 -1.51 -13.93
C VAL A 370 13.38 -0.18 -13.15
N ALA A 371 14.17 0.80 -13.58
CA ALA A 371 14.04 2.21 -13.26
C ALA A 371 12.78 2.91 -13.83
N LEU A 372 12.10 2.28 -14.79
CA LEU A 372 11.13 2.90 -15.69
C LEU A 372 9.82 2.12 -15.66
N GLY A 373 9.17 2.06 -14.51
CA GLY A 373 7.81 1.54 -14.39
C GLY A 373 6.85 2.30 -15.31
N ASN A 374 6.51 1.69 -16.44
CA ASN A 374 6.01 2.34 -17.65
C ASN A 374 4.76 3.23 -17.46
N LEU A 375 4.85 4.48 -17.92
CA LEU A 375 4.06 4.85 -19.09
C LEU A 375 4.87 4.41 -20.31
N VAL A 376 4.28 3.59 -21.17
CA VAL A 376 4.96 3.07 -22.38
C VAL A 376 5.40 4.25 -23.26
N PRO A 377 6.64 4.27 -23.80
CA PRO A 377 7.04 5.24 -24.80
C PRO A 377 6.35 4.92 -26.13
N MET A 378 5.59 5.87 -26.68
CA MET A 378 5.13 5.82 -28.06
C MET A 378 6.14 6.60 -28.92
N GLY A 379 7.19 5.94 -29.42
CA GLY A 379 8.01 6.55 -30.47
C GLY A 379 9.43 5.98 -30.65
N PRO A 380 10.12 6.39 -31.73
CA PRO A 380 11.39 5.79 -32.19
C PRO A 380 12.62 6.10 -31.32
N ALA A 381 12.50 6.83 -30.20
CA ALA A 381 13.63 7.32 -29.40
C ALA A 381 13.98 6.44 -28.16
N ALA A 382 13.55 5.17 -28.16
CA ALA A 382 13.73 4.22 -27.04
C ALA A 382 15.19 3.83 -26.70
N ALA A 383 16.17 4.31 -27.49
CA ALA A 383 17.59 4.00 -27.31
C ALA A 383 18.32 5.02 -26.41
N ASP A 384 17.89 6.29 -26.38
CA ASP A 384 18.65 7.37 -25.73
C ASP A 384 18.29 7.58 -24.25
N ALA A 385 17.10 7.17 -23.82
CA ALA A 385 16.63 7.30 -22.43
C ALA A 385 17.36 6.38 -21.41
N ARG A 386 18.17 5.42 -21.89
CA ARG A 386 18.78 4.36 -21.06
C ARG A 386 20.02 4.79 -20.26
N ARG A 387 20.48 6.03 -20.36
CA ARG A 387 21.70 6.54 -19.71
C ARG A 387 21.49 7.30 -18.39
N ILE A 388 20.26 7.55 -17.97
CA ILE A 388 19.96 8.41 -16.82
C ILE A 388 19.39 7.54 -15.69
N GLY A 389 20.28 7.01 -14.84
CA GLY A 389 19.94 6.21 -13.66
C GLY A 389 18.99 6.93 -12.70
N LEU A 390 18.29 6.16 -11.87
CA LEU A 390 17.22 6.56 -10.93
C LEU A 390 17.55 7.81 -10.07
N SER A 391 17.29 8.98 -10.65
CA SER A 391 16.81 10.25 -10.06
C SER A 391 16.34 11.23 -11.16
N GLY A 392 16.53 10.90 -12.44
CA GLY A 392 16.30 11.80 -13.57
C GLY A 392 14.88 11.88 -14.12
N THR A 393 13.97 10.92 -13.94
CA THR A 393 12.64 10.93 -14.59
C THR A 393 11.62 11.83 -13.91
N SER A 394 11.57 11.87 -12.56
CA SER A 394 10.77 12.85 -11.82
C SER A 394 11.33 14.27 -12.00
N LEU A 395 12.65 14.42 -11.91
CA LEU A 395 13.34 15.69 -12.15
C LEU A 395 13.13 16.18 -13.59
N ALA A 396 13.22 15.30 -14.60
CA ALA A 396 12.95 15.63 -16.00
C ALA A 396 11.52 16.12 -16.20
N ARG A 397 10.54 15.43 -15.61
CA ARG A 397 9.13 15.83 -15.65
C ARG A 397 8.90 17.18 -14.96
N ASP A 398 9.52 17.42 -13.81
CA ASP A 398 9.38 18.67 -13.05
C ASP A 398 10.08 19.85 -13.75
N ILE A 399 11.25 19.61 -14.36
CA ILE A 399 11.93 20.59 -15.24
C ILE A 399 11.05 20.90 -16.46
N LEU A 400 10.50 19.86 -17.11
CA LEU A 400 9.61 20.06 -18.26
C LEU A 400 8.33 20.82 -17.89
N ASP A 401 7.72 20.53 -16.74
CA ASP A 401 6.56 21.26 -16.23
C ASP A 401 6.88 22.75 -16.09
N ARG A 402 8.00 23.09 -15.45
CA ARG A 402 8.42 24.49 -15.23
C ARG A 402 8.73 25.20 -16.54
N VAL A 403 9.49 24.57 -17.42
CA VAL A 403 9.88 25.15 -18.71
C VAL A 403 8.66 25.31 -19.62
N ALA A 404 7.75 24.33 -19.67
CA ALA A 404 6.53 24.42 -20.46
C ALA A 404 5.62 25.57 -19.98
N HIS A 405 5.40 25.68 -18.68
CA HIS A 405 4.64 26.80 -18.11
C HIS A 405 5.30 28.14 -18.41
N HIS A 406 6.62 28.24 -18.27
CA HIS A 406 7.35 29.46 -18.57
C HIS A 406 7.24 29.87 -20.05
N VAL A 407 7.40 28.92 -20.97
CA VAL A 407 7.21 29.17 -22.42
C VAL A 407 5.78 29.63 -22.71
N MET A 408 4.77 29.00 -22.10
CA MET A 408 3.37 29.43 -22.27
C MET A 408 3.11 30.85 -21.76
N GLN A 409 3.75 31.23 -20.65
CA GLN A 409 3.65 32.60 -20.14
C GLN A 409 4.29 33.59 -21.13
N ALA A 410 5.50 33.32 -21.64
CA ALA A 410 6.17 34.22 -22.56
C ALA A 410 5.41 34.37 -23.90
N GLU A 411 4.89 33.29 -24.48
CA GLU A 411 4.10 33.35 -25.71
C GLU A 411 2.81 34.15 -25.54
N ALA A 412 2.13 33.96 -24.40
CA ALA A 412 0.94 34.73 -24.08
C ALA A 412 1.26 36.22 -23.85
N ASP A 413 2.44 36.58 -23.34
CA ASP A 413 2.86 37.99 -23.16
C ASP A 413 3.11 38.65 -24.51
N GLN A 414 3.76 37.93 -25.42
CA GLN A 414 3.98 38.41 -26.79
C GLN A 414 2.64 38.68 -27.50
N LEU A 415 1.66 37.78 -27.37
CA LEU A 415 0.32 37.98 -27.95
C LEU A 415 -0.41 39.16 -27.29
N CYS A 416 -0.35 39.29 -25.97
CA CYS A 416 -0.90 40.42 -25.25
C CYS A 416 -0.16 41.74 -25.53
N GLY A 417 1.08 41.70 -26.02
CA GLY A 417 1.96 42.86 -26.22
C GLY A 417 2.53 43.44 -24.92
N VAL A 418 2.14 42.90 -23.77
CA VAL A 418 2.55 43.35 -22.43
C VAL A 418 2.59 42.15 -21.49
N ALA A 419 3.48 42.22 -20.49
CA ALA A 419 3.59 41.20 -19.47
C ALA A 419 2.31 41.06 -18.62
N TYR A 420 2.05 39.87 -18.10
CA TYR A 420 0.94 39.63 -17.19
C TYR A 420 1.01 40.56 -15.96
N GLY A 421 -0.08 41.27 -15.68
CA GLY A 421 -0.16 42.24 -14.58
C GLY A 421 0.48 43.61 -14.84
N ALA A 422 1.24 43.80 -15.94
CA ALA A 422 1.92 45.07 -16.21
C ALA A 422 0.99 46.11 -16.87
N HIS A 423 1.05 47.36 -16.40
CA HIS A 423 0.36 48.50 -17.01
C HIS A 423 1.23 49.14 -18.08
N ALA A 424 0.91 48.92 -19.36
CA ALA A 424 1.63 49.52 -20.48
C ALA A 424 0.70 49.83 -21.67
N ALA A 425 1.01 50.91 -22.40
CA ALA A 425 0.18 51.44 -23.49
C ALA A 425 0.10 50.54 -24.74
N GLY A 426 0.91 49.48 -24.82
CA GLY A 426 0.99 48.56 -25.97
C GLY A 426 0.13 47.29 -25.88
N ARG A 427 -0.85 47.23 -24.95
CA ARG A 427 -1.66 46.02 -24.73
C ARG A 427 -2.64 45.77 -25.88
N ARG A 428 -2.58 44.56 -26.45
CA ARG A 428 -3.41 44.10 -27.57
C ARG A 428 -4.50 43.10 -27.15
N ASP A 429 -4.26 42.36 -26.07
CA ASP A 429 -5.17 41.35 -25.51
C ASP A 429 -5.04 41.25 -23.98
N TRP A 430 -5.95 40.55 -23.32
CA TRP A 430 -5.97 40.34 -21.87
C TRP A 430 -6.07 38.85 -21.56
N ARG A 431 -5.40 38.42 -20.48
CA ARG A 431 -5.55 37.07 -19.96
C ARG A 431 -6.76 36.98 -19.03
N ASN A 432 -7.53 35.91 -19.14
CA ASN A 432 -8.70 35.68 -18.31
C ASN A 432 -8.82 34.21 -17.91
N GLY A 433 -8.08 33.84 -16.86
CA GLY A 433 -8.04 32.49 -16.33
C GLY A 433 -7.18 31.52 -17.14
N VAL A 434 -7.31 30.24 -16.81
CA VAL A 434 -6.54 29.14 -17.39
C VAL A 434 -7.48 28.04 -17.88
N ARG A 435 -7.00 27.23 -18.82
CA ARG A 435 -7.63 25.98 -19.25
C ARG A 435 -6.68 24.83 -18.89
N PRO A 436 -7.12 23.85 -18.09
CA PRO A 436 -6.33 22.64 -17.89
C PRO A 436 -6.24 21.89 -19.22
N GLN A 437 -5.06 21.38 -19.53
CA GLN A 437 -4.83 20.55 -20.71
C GLN A 437 -3.72 19.56 -20.40
N ASP A 438 -3.99 18.28 -20.57
CA ASP A 438 -2.98 17.24 -20.36
C ASP A 438 -1.98 17.24 -21.51
N TRP A 439 -0.70 17.25 -21.15
CA TRP A 439 0.40 17.03 -22.07
C TRP A 439 1.04 15.69 -21.77
N ILE A 440 0.89 14.77 -22.72
CA ILE A 440 1.45 13.42 -22.67
C ILE A 440 2.90 13.53 -23.14
N THR A 441 3.85 13.17 -22.27
CA THR A 441 5.29 13.19 -22.56
C THR A 441 5.93 11.84 -22.28
N ASP A 442 7.16 11.65 -22.75
CA ASP A 442 8.00 10.48 -22.44
C ASP A 442 8.33 10.36 -20.93
N PHE A 443 8.03 11.38 -20.13
CA PHE A 443 8.30 11.45 -18.68
C PHE A 443 7.01 11.47 -17.83
N GLY A 444 5.85 11.28 -18.46
CA GLY A 444 4.55 11.24 -17.80
C GLY A 444 3.57 12.32 -18.28
N VAL A 445 2.38 12.32 -17.69
CA VAL A 445 1.36 13.34 -17.95
C VAL A 445 1.69 14.59 -17.13
N ILE A 446 1.74 15.73 -17.82
CA ILE A 446 1.90 17.06 -17.23
C ILE A 446 0.59 17.82 -17.43
N GLU A 447 -0.06 18.24 -16.33
CA GLU A 447 -1.26 19.08 -16.39
C GLU A 447 -0.86 20.52 -16.69
N LEU A 448 -1.10 20.97 -17.92
CA LEU A 448 -0.80 22.34 -18.34
C LEU A 448 -1.90 23.31 -17.94
N LYS A 449 -1.52 24.42 -17.31
CA LYS A 449 -2.41 25.57 -17.08
C LYS A 449 -2.31 26.53 -18.25
N VAL A 450 -2.95 26.19 -19.36
CA VAL A 450 -2.89 26.98 -20.60
C VAL A 450 -3.59 28.33 -20.40
N PRO A 451 -2.92 29.48 -20.58
CA PRO A 451 -3.54 30.79 -20.45
C PRO A 451 -4.71 30.98 -21.44
N ARG A 452 -5.83 31.51 -20.96
CA ARG A 452 -6.93 31.97 -21.83
C ARG A 452 -6.75 33.45 -22.12
N LEU A 453 -6.77 33.84 -23.39
CA LEU A 453 -6.79 35.25 -23.78
C LEU A 453 -8.21 35.64 -24.23
N ARG A 454 -8.57 36.92 -24.09
CA ARG A 454 -9.93 37.41 -24.36
C ARG A 454 -10.25 37.48 -25.85
N LYS A 455 -9.30 37.91 -26.68
CA LYS A 455 -9.49 38.07 -28.14
C LYS A 455 -8.89 36.92 -28.94
N THR A 456 -7.74 36.40 -28.51
CA THR A 456 -6.94 35.43 -29.27
C THR A 456 -7.03 34.04 -28.65
N ARG A 457 -7.29 33.00 -29.47
CA ARG A 457 -7.19 31.63 -28.99
C ARG A 457 -5.72 31.21 -28.90
N TYR A 458 -5.17 31.21 -27.69
CA TYR A 458 -3.82 30.70 -27.43
C TYR A 458 -3.82 29.17 -27.35
N GLU A 459 -2.89 28.55 -28.06
CA GLU A 459 -2.61 27.11 -27.98
C GLU A 459 -1.10 26.86 -28.08
N PRO A 460 -0.47 26.23 -27.06
CA PRO A 460 0.92 25.85 -27.15
C PRO A 460 1.14 24.84 -28.29
N ALA A 461 2.31 24.91 -28.92
CA ALA A 461 2.66 24.02 -30.03
C ALA A 461 3.09 22.63 -29.54
N PHE A 462 3.80 22.57 -28.42
CA PHE A 462 4.47 21.37 -27.92
C PHE A 462 3.57 20.18 -27.56
N PRO A 463 2.28 20.31 -27.15
CA PRO A 463 1.41 19.14 -26.97
C PRO A 463 1.02 18.42 -28.25
N ARG A 464 1.24 19.06 -29.41
CA ARG A 464 1.00 18.47 -30.74
C ARG A 464 2.28 17.97 -31.41
N GLN A 465 3.45 18.18 -30.79
CA GLN A 465 4.72 17.71 -31.31
C GLN A 465 4.96 16.26 -30.90
N ALA A 466 5.54 15.45 -31.80
CA ALA A 466 5.69 14.01 -31.62
C ALA A 466 6.73 13.60 -30.56
N ALA A 467 7.61 14.51 -30.12
CA ALA A 467 8.62 14.24 -29.11
C ALA A 467 8.99 15.52 -28.34
N ALA A 468 9.19 15.40 -27.02
CA ALA A 468 9.81 16.45 -26.22
C ALA A 468 11.29 16.64 -26.62
N PRO A 469 11.90 17.82 -26.43
CA PRO A 469 13.32 18.06 -26.74
C PRO A 469 14.26 17.38 -25.72
N ILE A 470 14.29 16.04 -25.74
CA ILE A 470 15.02 15.17 -24.79
C ILE A 470 16.50 15.52 -24.70
N ALA A 471 17.15 15.79 -25.84
CA ALA A 471 18.58 16.14 -25.86
C ALA A 471 18.88 17.43 -25.08
N ALA A 472 18.00 18.43 -25.16
CA ALA A 472 18.14 19.68 -24.42
C ALA A 472 17.83 19.47 -22.93
N LEU A 473 16.79 18.68 -22.61
CA LEU A 473 16.46 18.33 -21.23
C LEU A 473 17.60 17.58 -20.53
N LYS A 474 18.23 16.64 -21.24
CA LYS A 474 19.41 15.92 -20.74
C LYS A 474 20.57 16.88 -20.48
N ALA A 475 20.83 17.82 -21.38
CA ALA A 475 21.87 18.82 -21.18
C ALA A 475 21.61 19.68 -19.93
N VAL A 476 20.35 20.04 -19.65
CA VAL A 476 19.97 20.76 -18.43
C VAL A 476 20.27 19.93 -17.18
N ILE A 477 19.89 18.65 -17.16
CA ILE A 477 20.12 17.76 -16.00
C ILE A 477 21.61 17.51 -15.75
N ASP A 478 22.38 17.29 -16.83
CA ASP A 478 23.79 16.89 -16.76
C ASP A 478 24.76 18.08 -16.57
N SER A 479 24.32 19.30 -16.88
CA SER A 479 25.17 20.49 -16.88
C SER A 479 25.86 20.75 -15.53
N ARG A 480 27.16 21.06 -15.60
CA ARG A 480 27.99 21.48 -14.46
C ARG A 480 28.68 22.78 -14.86
N HIS A 481 28.32 23.89 -14.19
CA HIS A 481 28.82 25.27 -14.35
C HIS A 481 29.39 25.67 -15.73
N GLY A 482 28.68 26.59 -16.41
CA GLY A 482 29.12 27.31 -17.61
C GLY A 482 28.20 27.11 -18.82
N ASP A 483 27.56 25.94 -18.93
CA ASP A 483 26.69 25.53 -20.04
C ASP A 483 25.19 25.46 -19.69
N PHE A 484 24.84 25.59 -18.40
CA PHE A 484 23.47 25.50 -17.86
C PHE A 484 22.49 26.43 -18.58
N ASP A 485 22.81 27.72 -18.63
CA ASP A 485 21.90 28.75 -19.16
C ASP A 485 21.64 28.52 -20.66
N THR A 486 22.66 28.07 -21.39
CA THR A 486 22.55 27.71 -22.80
C THR A 486 21.68 26.46 -22.99
N ALA A 487 21.79 25.47 -22.10
CA ALA A 487 20.96 24.27 -22.14
C ALA A 487 19.49 24.60 -21.88
N VAL A 488 19.19 25.45 -20.89
CA VAL A 488 17.83 25.90 -20.59
C VAL A 488 17.25 26.73 -21.74
N GLN A 489 18.03 27.64 -22.33
CA GLN A 489 17.62 28.41 -23.50
C GLN A 489 17.26 27.52 -24.69
N ARG A 490 18.04 26.46 -24.95
CA ARG A 490 17.75 25.48 -26.00
C ARG A 490 16.47 24.67 -25.70
N LEU A 491 16.24 24.32 -24.43
CA LEU A 491 15.05 23.62 -24.00
C LEU A 491 13.79 24.49 -24.21
N CYS A 492 13.83 25.76 -23.79
CA CYS A 492 12.75 26.71 -24.02
C CYS A 492 12.49 26.92 -25.53
N ALA A 493 13.55 27.09 -26.33
CA ALA A 493 13.42 27.23 -27.78
C ALA A 493 12.81 25.99 -28.46
N GLY A 494 13.10 24.79 -27.95
CA GLY A 494 12.52 23.54 -28.43
C GLY A 494 11.01 23.41 -28.18
N LEU A 495 10.50 24.03 -27.11
CA LEU A 495 9.06 24.05 -26.82
C LEU A 495 8.35 25.25 -27.47
N ALA A 496 9.06 26.36 -27.70
CA ALA A 496 8.48 27.59 -28.23
C ALA A 496 7.98 27.45 -29.67
N LYS A 497 6.84 28.07 -29.96
CA LYS A 497 6.27 28.15 -31.29
C LYS A 497 7.23 28.88 -32.25
N GLY A 498 7.77 28.14 -33.22
CA GLY A 498 8.73 28.68 -34.21
C GLY A 498 10.20 28.48 -33.85
N GLY A 499 10.52 27.71 -32.80
CA GLY A 499 11.89 27.27 -32.51
C GLY A 499 12.82 28.34 -31.95
N ARG A 500 12.27 29.48 -31.49
CA ARG A 500 13.02 30.58 -30.88
C ARG A 500 12.32 31.02 -29.61
N PHE A 501 13.09 31.17 -28.53
CA PHE A 501 12.60 31.68 -27.25
C PHE A 501 13.26 33.02 -26.94
N GLY A 502 12.45 34.04 -26.64
CA GLY A 502 12.92 35.40 -26.31
C GLY A 502 12.31 35.95 -25.03
N GLY A 503 11.86 35.07 -24.13
CA GLY A 503 11.40 35.46 -22.79
C GLY A 503 12.57 35.61 -21.81
N ASP A 504 12.31 36.28 -20.69
CA ASP A 504 13.26 36.43 -19.58
C ASP A 504 13.52 35.08 -18.91
N LEU A 505 14.79 34.70 -18.77
CA LEU A 505 15.21 33.43 -18.22
C LEU A 505 15.62 33.48 -16.75
N ASP A 506 15.88 34.66 -16.17
CA ASP A 506 16.61 34.78 -14.89
C ASP A 506 15.92 33.99 -13.77
N ARG A 507 14.62 34.20 -13.61
CA ARG A 507 13.81 33.47 -12.62
C ARG A 507 13.76 31.96 -12.88
N LEU A 508 13.62 31.56 -14.15
CA LEU A 508 13.57 30.14 -14.52
C LEU A 508 14.92 29.46 -14.22
N LEU A 509 16.03 30.11 -14.55
CA LEU A 509 17.38 29.59 -14.28
C LEU A 509 17.58 29.35 -12.79
N ASP A 510 17.20 30.30 -11.94
CA ASP A 510 17.31 30.17 -10.49
C ASP A 510 16.42 29.06 -9.90
N GLU A 511 15.21 28.89 -10.43
CA GLU A 511 14.30 27.82 -10.01
C GLU A 511 14.84 26.44 -10.43
N LEU A 512 15.29 26.30 -11.68
CA LEU A 512 15.82 25.04 -12.21
C LEU A 512 17.15 24.65 -11.52
N ARG A 513 18.05 25.61 -11.26
CA ARG A 513 19.30 25.36 -10.51
C ARG A 513 19.02 24.80 -9.12
N ARG A 514 18.10 25.43 -8.37
CA ARG A 514 17.69 24.96 -7.04
C ARG A 514 17.13 23.54 -7.07
N MET A 515 16.32 23.19 -8.05
CA MET A 515 15.77 21.83 -8.18
C MET A 515 16.86 20.79 -8.46
N ILE A 516 17.81 21.10 -9.34
CA ILE A 516 18.90 20.20 -9.71
C ILE A 516 19.89 20.02 -8.55
N ASP A 517 20.23 21.10 -7.85
CA ASP A 517 21.13 21.04 -6.70
C ASP A 517 20.49 20.29 -5.52
N ALA A 518 19.18 20.48 -5.27
CA ALA A 518 18.45 19.69 -4.28
C ALA A 518 18.44 18.20 -4.62
N ALA A 519 18.21 17.84 -5.90
CA ALA A 519 18.26 16.46 -6.36
C ALA A 519 19.66 15.83 -6.23
N ARG A 520 20.73 16.63 -6.36
CA ARG A 520 22.12 16.19 -6.16
C ARG A 520 22.47 15.94 -4.70
N LEU A 521 21.92 16.75 -3.78
CA LEU A 521 22.16 16.63 -2.33
C LEU A 521 21.45 15.43 -1.70
N GLN A 522 20.35 14.96 -2.27
CA GLN A 522 19.63 13.76 -1.81
C GLN A 522 20.41 12.44 -2.02
N GLY A 523 21.56 12.48 -2.71
CA GLY A 523 22.47 11.35 -2.90
C GLY A 523 23.73 11.35 -2.03
N LEU A 524 23.90 12.32 -1.12
CA LEU A 524 25.04 12.39 -0.20
C LEU A 524 24.59 12.05 1.24
N PRO A 525 25.33 11.20 1.98
CA PRO A 525 25.06 11.02 3.40
C PRO A 525 25.27 12.36 4.13
N LEU A 526 24.22 12.88 4.75
CA LEU A 526 24.31 14.08 5.58
C LEU A 526 25.08 13.74 6.86
N ALA A 527 26.38 14.04 6.87
CA ALA A 527 27.15 14.20 8.09
C ALA A 527 26.91 15.63 8.61
N GLY A 528 26.01 15.79 9.57
CA GLY A 528 25.86 17.03 10.33
C GLY A 528 24.50 17.17 11.04
N PRO A 529 24.45 17.84 12.21
CA PRO A 529 23.18 18.08 12.89
C PRO A 529 22.30 19.00 12.02
N MET A 530 21.06 18.55 11.79
CA MET A 530 20.08 19.26 10.98
C MET A 530 19.76 20.64 11.56
N ARG A 531 19.76 21.68 10.71
CA ARG A 531 19.10 22.94 11.03
C ARG A 531 17.60 22.71 11.10
N VAL A 532 16.99 23.08 12.23
CA VAL A 532 15.55 23.24 12.37
C VAL A 532 15.14 24.41 11.46
N LEU A 533 14.20 24.17 10.54
CA LEU A 533 13.53 25.24 9.80
C LEU A 533 12.39 25.76 10.69
N ASP A 534 12.46 27.04 11.03
CA ASP A 534 11.43 27.68 11.85
C ASP A 534 10.12 27.84 11.09
N TRP A 535 9.02 27.68 11.82
CA TRP A 535 7.65 27.87 11.35
C TRP A 535 7.17 29.31 11.65
N PRO A 536 6.41 29.95 10.75
CA PRO A 536 5.93 29.44 9.47
C PRO A 536 7.01 29.41 8.39
N LEU A 537 6.88 28.46 7.47
CA LEU A 537 7.67 28.48 6.23
C LEU A 537 7.49 29.86 5.57
N PRO A 538 8.56 30.48 5.04
CA PRO A 538 8.47 31.82 4.49
C PRO A 538 7.39 31.89 3.42
N GLY A 539 6.41 32.77 3.65
CA GLY A 539 5.34 33.05 2.71
C GLY A 539 5.86 33.72 1.42
N PRO A 540 5.05 33.74 0.35
CA PRO A 540 5.40 34.49 -0.86
C PRO A 540 5.62 35.96 -0.51
N SER A 541 6.74 36.52 -0.99
CA SER A 541 7.14 37.91 -0.78
C SER A 541 6.00 38.91 -1.01
N GLU A 542 5.87 39.84 -0.06
CA GLU A 542 4.92 40.95 -0.05
C GLU A 542 4.82 41.69 -1.39
N ASN A 543 3.61 41.84 -1.90
CA ASN A 543 3.18 43.00 -2.68
C ASN A 543 1.65 43.05 -2.74
N GLY A 544 1.08 44.10 -2.14
CA GLY A 544 -0.29 44.56 -2.37
C GLY A 544 -1.27 44.20 -1.26
N GLY A 545 -1.46 45.14 -0.33
CA GLY A 545 -2.46 45.04 0.73
C GLY A 545 -3.89 45.03 0.20
N ILE A 546 -4.75 44.32 0.95
CA ILE A 546 -6.19 44.50 0.96
C ILE A 546 -6.61 44.41 2.43
N ASP A 547 -7.31 45.42 2.91
CA ASP A 547 -7.80 45.60 4.28
C ASP A 547 -8.61 44.38 4.77
N GLU A 548 -8.23 43.87 5.93
CA GLU A 548 -9.04 43.00 6.77
C GLU A 548 -9.74 43.87 7.82
N ASP A 549 -10.87 44.46 7.46
CA ASP A 549 -11.82 45.02 8.42
C ASP A 549 -13.20 45.03 7.76
N GLU A 550 -13.98 43.97 8.00
CA GLU A 550 -15.42 44.03 8.30
C GLU A 550 -16.03 42.61 8.34
N ILE A 551 -16.95 42.44 9.30
CA ILE A 551 -17.91 41.33 9.47
C ILE A 551 -17.45 40.19 10.40
N PHE A 552 -17.31 40.54 11.68
CA PHE A 552 -17.95 39.78 12.76
C PHE A 552 -18.81 40.76 13.56
N ASP A 553 -20.14 40.74 13.36
CA ASP A 553 -21.09 40.67 14.48
C ASP A 553 -22.53 40.45 13.96
N GLY A 554 -23.31 39.71 14.75
CA GLY A 554 -24.76 39.85 14.78
C GLY A 554 -25.59 38.64 14.33
N GLY A 555 -26.20 37.97 15.30
CA GLY A 555 -27.64 37.66 15.18
C GLY A 555 -28.05 36.20 15.18
N THR A 556 -28.45 35.74 16.36
CA THR A 556 -29.38 34.64 16.60
C THR A 556 -30.70 34.76 15.80
N GLY A 557 -31.23 33.63 15.31
CA GLY A 557 -32.70 33.42 15.20
C GLY A 557 -33.25 32.82 13.91
N PHE A 558 -34.08 31.77 14.09
CA PHE A 558 -35.16 31.24 13.23
C PHE A 558 -34.91 30.11 12.20
N LEU A 559 -35.28 28.89 12.62
CA LEU A 559 -36.28 27.97 12.04
C LEU A 559 -36.53 27.97 10.51
N GLY A 560 -36.42 26.76 9.91
CA GLY A 560 -37.40 26.30 8.91
C GLY A 560 -36.85 25.55 7.68
N GLY A 561 -37.01 24.23 7.65
CA GLY A 561 -37.65 23.54 6.51
C GLY A 561 -36.80 22.79 5.46
N LEU A 562 -37.14 21.50 5.34
CA LEU A 562 -37.25 20.67 4.12
C LEU A 562 -36.06 19.79 3.68
N GLU A 563 -36.12 18.55 4.18
CA GLU A 563 -36.28 17.28 3.43
C GLU A 563 -35.86 17.23 1.94
N SER A 564 -35.06 16.22 1.59
CA SER A 564 -35.52 15.24 0.60
C SER A 564 -34.80 13.89 0.76
N ASP A 565 -35.64 12.88 0.98
CA ASP A 565 -35.40 11.45 0.91
C ASP A 565 -34.81 11.02 -0.44
N HIS A 566 -34.00 9.97 -0.42
CA HIS A 566 -34.14 8.91 -1.41
C HIS A 566 -33.69 7.57 -0.82
N ASP A 567 -34.68 6.74 -0.48
CA ASP A 567 -34.50 5.30 -0.37
C ASP A 567 -35.78 4.59 -0.83
N ARG A 568 -35.59 3.40 -1.44
CA ARG A 568 -36.58 2.35 -1.75
C ARG A 568 -37.38 2.41 -3.06
N VAL A 569 -37.17 1.36 -3.87
CA VAL A 569 -38.30 0.50 -4.31
C VAL A 569 -37.88 -0.95 -4.11
N GLY A 570 -38.68 -1.68 -3.32
CA GLY A 570 -38.55 -3.11 -3.06
C GLY A 570 -39.37 -3.96 -4.03
N VAL A 571 -39.06 -5.26 -4.01
CA VAL A 571 -39.64 -6.33 -4.82
C VAL A 571 -41.02 -6.74 -4.26
N GLY A 572 -41.98 -7.08 -5.14
CA GLY A 572 -43.26 -7.69 -4.78
C GLY A 572 -44.03 -8.26 -5.99
N GLU A 573 -43.89 -9.57 -6.17
CA GLU A 573 -44.83 -10.57 -6.71
C GLU A 573 -45.96 -10.18 -7.69
N LEU A 574 -45.96 -10.81 -8.87
CA LEU A 574 -47.16 -11.05 -9.67
C LEU A 574 -47.11 -12.45 -10.30
N PHE A 575 -47.87 -13.38 -9.73
CA PHE A 575 -48.35 -14.60 -10.40
C PHE A 575 -49.80 -14.87 -9.98
N GLN A 576 -50.60 -15.21 -11.01
CA GLN A 576 -51.92 -15.85 -11.02
C GLN A 576 -53.20 -15.01 -11.25
N ASN A 577 -53.92 -15.52 -12.27
CA ASN A 577 -55.33 -15.40 -12.65
C ASN A 577 -55.71 -14.11 -13.42
N GLY A 578 -56.15 -14.13 -14.68
CA GLY A 578 -56.60 -15.20 -15.56
C GLY A 578 -57.90 -14.77 -16.25
N PHE A 579 -57.87 -14.49 -17.55
CA PHE A 579 -58.95 -14.45 -18.58
C PHE A 579 -58.20 -14.10 -19.89
N GLY A 580 -58.31 -14.72 -21.05
CA GLY A 580 -59.26 -15.67 -21.61
C GLY A 580 -59.43 -15.30 -23.10
N VAL A 581 -59.03 -16.22 -23.99
CA VAL A 581 -59.58 -16.49 -25.34
C VAL A 581 -59.12 -15.67 -26.57
N THR A 582 -58.55 -16.43 -27.53
CA THR A 582 -58.59 -16.43 -29.03
C THR A 582 -57.18 -16.48 -29.65
N ALA A 583 -56.68 -17.63 -30.11
CA ALA A 583 -56.97 -18.39 -31.34
C ALA A 583 -56.33 -17.78 -32.62
N ALA A 584 -55.27 -18.43 -33.13
CA ALA A 584 -55.11 -18.88 -34.53
C ALA A 584 -53.64 -19.23 -34.85
N GLU A 585 -53.48 -20.44 -35.41
CA GLU A 585 -52.36 -21.05 -36.19
C GLU A 585 -51.02 -21.36 -35.52
#